data_AF-A0A3M1B966-F1
#
_entry.id   AF-A0A3M1B966-F1
#
_cell.length_a   1.000
_cell.length_b   1.000
_cell.length_c   1.000
_cell.angle_alpha   90.00
_cell.angle_beta   90.00
_cell.angle_gamma   90.00
#
_symmetry.space_group_name_H-M   'P 1'
#
loop_
_entity.id
_entity.type
_entity.pdbx_description
1 polymer ?
#
loop_
_entity_poly.entity_id
_entity_poly.type
_entity_poly.pdbx_seq_one_letter_code
_entity_poly.pdbx_strand_id
1 'polypeptide(L)'
;MIGMDPTGQGIVEAEGMFAILLSSLISVGLLLTAAFFALSELRARWHPQADRAFHTPRRFRRRIVGTLLLTLIAVMFFWGVNRPASAPLGFLLYWGGWIALLFSLTLLAFYDMEETKEYFTDQRKKMLSDLVSDLSSSHPEDSGKEGKERASP
;
A
#
# COMPACT_ATOMS: atom_id res chain seq x y z
N MET A 1 51.90 -28.15 -4.91
CA MET A 1 50.52 -28.71 -4.98
C MET A 1 49.94 -28.60 -3.59
N ILE A 2 49.16 -27.55 -3.33
CA ILE A 2 48.44 -27.38 -2.06
C ILE A 2 47.26 -28.35 -2.13
N GLY A 3 47.23 -29.35 -1.25
CA GLY A 3 46.11 -30.28 -1.13
C GLY A 3 44.87 -29.50 -0.73
N MET A 4 43.95 -29.34 -1.68
CA MET A 4 42.58 -28.89 -1.38
C MET A 4 41.86 -30.07 -0.76
N ASP A 5 41.55 -29.98 0.53
CA ASP A 5 40.73 -30.98 1.22
C ASP A 5 39.33 -31.01 0.60
N PRO A 6 38.86 -32.17 0.09
CA PRO A 6 37.56 -32.29 -0.58
C PRO A 6 36.38 -32.02 0.37
N THR A 7 36.60 -32.11 1.69
CA THR A 7 35.61 -31.82 2.72
C THR A 7 35.34 -30.32 2.87
N GLY A 8 36.37 -29.46 2.73
CA GLY A 8 36.21 -28.01 2.83
C GLY A 8 35.45 -27.42 1.64
N GLN A 9 35.66 -27.98 0.44
CA GLN A 9 34.98 -27.54 -0.78
C GLN A 9 33.48 -27.88 -0.76
N GLY A 10 33.10 -29.07 -0.27
CA GLY A 10 31.69 -29.48 -0.16
C GLY A 10 30.87 -28.64 0.83
N ILE A 11 31.49 -28.14 1.91
CA ILE A 11 30.81 -27.27 2.90
C ILE A 11 30.52 -25.90 2.29
N VAL A 12 31.49 -25.30 1.60
CA VAL A 12 31.33 -23.98 0.95
C VAL A 12 30.28 -24.04 -0.17
N GLU A 13 30.26 -25.12 -0.95
CA GLU A 13 29.25 -25.33 -1.99
C GLU A 13 27.83 -25.50 -1.41
N ALA A 14 27.70 -26.23 -0.28
CA ALA A 14 26.43 -26.39 0.41
C ALA A 14 25.91 -25.06 0.96
N GLU A 15 26.76 -24.27 1.63
CA GLU A 15 26.39 -22.96 2.17
C GLU A 15 25.92 -21.99 1.07
N GLY A 16 26.63 -21.95 -0.06
CA GLY A 16 26.23 -21.16 -1.22
C GLY A 16 24.88 -21.60 -1.80
N MET A 17 24.64 -22.91 -1.90
CA MET A 17 23.37 -23.46 -2.37
C MET A 17 22.21 -23.12 -1.42
N PHE A 18 22.41 -23.22 -0.10
CA PHE A 18 21.40 -22.82 0.89
C PHE A 18 21.05 -21.32 0.79
N ALA A 19 22.05 -20.45 0.64
CA ALA A 19 21.83 -19.01 0.48
C ALA A 19 21.04 -18.68 -0.80
N ILE A 20 21.35 -19.34 -1.92
CA ILE A 20 20.62 -19.18 -3.18
C ILE A 20 19.16 -19.64 -3.03
N LEU A 21 18.94 -20.82 -2.45
CA LEU A 21 17.58 -21.36 -2.27
C LEU A 21 16.73 -20.48 -1.36
N LEU A 22 17.28 -20.06 -0.21
CA LEU A 22 16.56 -19.23 0.74
C LEU A 22 16.26 -17.83 0.17
N SER A 23 17.24 -17.20 -0.47
CA SER A 23 17.03 -15.89 -1.11
C SER A 23 16.02 -15.97 -2.26
N SER A 24 16.05 -17.04 -3.05
CA SER A 24 15.06 -17.30 -4.11
C SER A 24 13.65 -17.42 -3.53
N LEU A 25 13.48 -18.19 -2.45
CA LEU A 25 12.18 -18.41 -1.82
C LEU A 25 11.59 -17.08 -1.29
N ILE A 26 12.40 -16.28 -0.61
CA ILE A 26 11.98 -14.97 -0.09
C ILE A 26 11.60 -14.03 -1.25
N SER A 27 12.45 -13.94 -2.29
CA SER A 27 12.18 -13.07 -3.43
C SER A 27 10.95 -13.49 -4.21
N VAL A 28 10.71 -14.79 -4.40
CA VAL A 28 9.47 -15.30 -5.00
C VAL A 28 8.27 -14.94 -4.14
N GLY A 29 8.35 -15.09 -2.81
CA GLY A 29 7.26 -14.70 -1.90
C GLY A 29 6.93 -13.19 -1.98
N LEU A 30 7.94 -12.33 -2.06
CA LEU A 30 7.75 -10.89 -2.26
C LEU A 30 7.13 -10.58 -3.63
N LEU A 31 7.58 -11.25 -4.69
CA LEU A 31 7.03 -11.08 -6.03
C LEU A 31 5.57 -11.56 -6.13
N LEU A 32 5.23 -12.67 -5.49
CA LEU A 32 3.85 -13.15 -5.40
C LEU A 32 2.96 -12.16 -4.63
N THR A 33 3.49 -11.56 -3.57
CA THR A 33 2.79 -10.52 -2.81
C THR A 33 2.54 -9.27 -3.67
N ALA A 34 3.57 -8.82 -4.38
CA ALA A 34 3.47 -7.71 -5.33
C ALA A 34 2.46 -8.02 -6.45
N ALA A 35 2.51 -9.23 -7.02
CA ALA A 35 1.59 -9.70 -8.04
C ALA A 35 0.15 -9.78 -7.52
N PHE A 36 -0.05 -10.27 -6.30
CA PHE A 36 -1.37 -10.31 -5.65
C PHE A 36 -1.95 -8.90 -5.51
N PHE A 37 -1.17 -7.93 -5.03
CA PHE A 37 -1.60 -6.54 -4.97
C PHE A 37 -1.94 -5.97 -6.35
N ALA A 38 -1.08 -6.19 -7.35
CA ALA A 38 -1.33 -5.76 -8.72
C ALA A 38 -2.62 -6.36 -9.30
N LEU A 39 -2.85 -7.65 -9.08
CA LEU A 39 -4.00 -8.39 -9.58
C LEU A 39 -5.29 -7.96 -8.87
N SER A 40 -5.24 -7.71 -7.57
CA SER A 40 -6.35 -7.18 -6.79
C SER A 40 -6.80 -5.82 -7.33
N GLU A 41 -5.84 -4.97 -7.71
CA GLU A 41 -6.10 -3.65 -8.29
C GLU A 41 -6.64 -3.76 -9.72
N LEU A 42 -6.11 -4.70 -10.52
CA LEU A 42 -6.61 -4.96 -11.87
C LEU A 42 -8.06 -5.47 -11.82
N ARG A 43 -8.37 -6.37 -10.90
CA ARG A 43 -9.73 -6.89 -10.68
C ARG A 43 -10.69 -5.78 -10.27
N ALA A 44 -10.26 -4.86 -9.40
CA ALA A 44 -11.05 -3.70 -9.00
C ALA A 44 -11.42 -2.79 -10.20
N ARG A 45 -10.53 -2.67 -11.20
CA ARG A 45 -10.83 -1.94 -12.45
C ARG A 45 -11.88 -2.61 -13.34
N TRP A 46 -11.89 -3.95 -13.39
CA TRP A 46 -12.81 -4.69 -14.25
C TRP A 46 -14.23 -4.76 -13.67
N HIS A 47 -14.39 -4.63 -12.35
CA HIS A 47 -15.71 -4.58 -11.68
C HIS A 47 -15.93 -3.25 -10.92
N PRO A 48 -16.02 -2.11 -11.62
CA PRO A 48 -16.08 -0.78 -10.99
C PRO A 48 -17.42 -0.46 -10.31
N GLN A 49 -18.42 -1.33 -10.41
CA GLN A 49 -19.75 -1.10 -9.82
C GLN A 49 -19.82 -1.42 -8.32
N ALA A 50 -18.86 -2.18 -7.77
CA ALA A 50 -18.86 -2.53 -6.35
C ALA A 50 -18.21 -1.48 -5.42
N ASP A 51 -17.35 -0.59 -5.93
CA ASP A 51 -16.46 0.22 -5.07
C ASP A 51 -16.19 1.66 -5.57
N ARG A 52 -17.19 2.32 -6.16
CA ARG A 52 -17.04 3.71 -6.66
C ARG A 52 -16.63 4.74 -5.60
N ALA A 53 -16.81 4.45 -4.31
CA ALA A 53 -16.49 5.37 -3.22
C ALA A 53 -14.99 5.38 -2.83
N PHE A 54 -14.18 4.42 -3.28
CA PHE A 54 -12.82 4.23 -2.76
C PHE A 54 -11.67 4.39 -3.79
N HIS A 55 -11.97 4.57 -5.08
CA HIS A 55 -10.97 4.61 -6.15
C HIS A 55 -10.71 6.02 -6.69
N THR A 56 -9.98 6.84 -5.95
CA THR A 56 -9.32 8.03 -6.51
C THR A 56 -8.09 7.61 -7.32
N PRO A 57 -7.78 8.28 -8.45
CA PRO A 57 -6.59 7.99 -9.27
C PRO A 57 -5.28 8.15 -8.48
N ARG A 58 -5.29 8.94 -7.39
CA ARG A 58 -4.18 9.09 -6.46
C ARG A 58 -3.87 7.81 -5.69
N ARG A 59 -4.88 7.12 -5.14
CA ARG A 59 -4.71 5.83 -4.43
C ARG A 59 -4.20 4.74 -5.36
N PHE A 60 -4.73 4.69 -6.58
CA PHE A 60 -4.26 3.77 -7.61
C PHE A 60 -2.77 3.98 -7.94
N ARG A 61 -2.36 5.24 -8.13
CA ARG A 61 -0.95 5.57 -8.40
C ARG A 61 -0.05 5.15 -7.24
N ARG A 62 -0.48 5.36 -5.98
CA ARG A 62 0.25 4.95 -4.78
C ARG A 62 0.39 3.43 -4.68
N ARG A 63 -0.68 2.68 -4.96
CA ARG A 63 -0.65 1.21 -4.98
C ARG A 63 0.30 0.66 -6.04
N ILE A 64 0.27 1.20 -7.26
CA ILE A 64 1.26 0.84 -8.30
C ILE A 64 2.68 1.13 -7.84
N VAL A 65 2.92 2.31 -7.26
CA VAL A 65 4.25 2.69 -6.75
C VAL A 65 4.69 1.72 -5.64
N GLY A 66 3.80 1.34 -4.73
CA GLY A 66 4.08 0.35 -3.69
C GLY A 66 4.43 -1.02 -4.26
N THR A 67 3.67 -1.50 -5.25
CA THR A 67 3.97 -2.76 -5.95
C THR A 67 5.33 -2.71 -6.63
N LEU A 68 5.64 -1.63 -7.34
CA LEU A 68 6.94 -1.44 -7.99
C LEU A 68 8.09 -1.43 -6.98
N LEU A 69 7.93 -0.74 -5.86
CA LEU A 69 8.92 -0.72 -4.78
C LEU A 69 9.16 -2.13 -4.22
N LEU A 70 8.09 -2.89 -3.96
CA LEU A 70 8.20 -4.29 -3.51
C LEU A 70 8.94 -5.17 -4.52
N THR A 71 8.64 -5.03 -5.82
CA THR A 71 9.35 -5.74 -6.87
C THR A 71 10.84 -5.37 -6.90
N LEU A 72 11.17 -4.08 -6.80
CA LEU A 72 12.56 -3.62 -6.76
C LEU A 72 13.30 -4.14 -5.53
N ILE A 73 12.66 -4.17 -4.36
CA ILE A 73 13.22 -4.75 -3.14
C ILE A 73 13.50 -6.24 -3.32
N ALA A 74 12.56 -7.01 -3.90
CA ALA A 74 12.75 -8.44 -4.14
C ALA A 74 13.95 -8.71 -5.07
N VAL A 75 14.11 -7.90 -6.12
CA VAL A 75 15.22 -8.00 -7.08
C VAL A 75 16.54 -7.57 -6.45
N MET A 76 16.58 -6.44 -5.75
CA MET A 76 17.79 -5.96 -5.07
C MET A 76 18.25 -6.90 -3.96
N PHE A 77 17.31 -7.45 -3.20
CA PHE A 77 17.61 -8.46 -2.18
C PHE A 77 18.24 -9.70 -2.81
N PHE A 78 17.61 -10.26 -3.84
CA PHE A 78 18.13 -11.42 -4.55
C PHE A 78 19.53 -11.16 -5.13
N TRP A 79 19.70 -10.01 -5.78
CA TRP A 79 20.96 -9.64 -6.40
C TRP A 79 22.06 -9.45 -5.36
N GLY A 80 21.76 -8.77 -4.25
CA GLY A 80 22.75 -8.50 -3.21
C GLY A 80 23.24 -9.73 -2.48
N VAL A 81 22.35 -10.69 -2.20
CA VAL A 81 22.72 -11.96 -1.55
C VAL A 81 23.57 -12.82 -2.47
N ASN A 82 23.22 -12.91 -3.76
CA ASN A 82 23.86 -13.83 -4.70
C ASN A 82 25.05 -13.22 -5.46
N ARG A 83 25.19 -11.89 -5.48
CA ARG A 83 26.27 -11.17 -6.14
C ARG A 83 26.77 -10.04 -5.25
N PRO A 84 27.57 -10.35 -4.21
CA PRO A 84 28.19 -9.34 -3.39
C PRO A 84 29.09 -8.44 -4.25
N ALA A 85 28.88 -7.13 -4.15
CA ALA A 85 29.64 -6.17 -4.93
C ALA A 85 31.09 -6.12 -4.45
N SER A 86 32.02 -6.58 -5.29
CA SER A 86 33.46 -6.48 -5.03
C SER A 86 34.06 -5.12 -5.42
N ALA A 87 33.40 -4.41 -6.35
CA ALA A 87 33.81 -3.09 -6.80
C ALA A 87 33.21 -1.99 -5.90
N PRO A 88 33.98 -0.92 -5.57
CA PRO A 88 33.53 0.16 -4.70
C PRO A 88 32.30 0.89 -5.25
N LEU A 89 32.21 1.04 -6.58
CA LEU A 89 31.02 1.61 -7.23
C LEU A 89 29.78 0.72 -7.05
N GLY A 90 29.93 -0.60 -7.17
CA GLY A 90 28.84 -1.55 -6.96
C GLY A 90 28.33 -1.54 -5.52
N PHE A 91 29.24 -1.39 -4.56
CA PHE A 91 28.90 -1.24 -3.14
C PHE A 91 28.06 0.03 -2.91
N LEU A 92 28.51 1.18 -3.43
CA LEU A 92 27.78 2.45 -3.30
C LEU A 92 26.40 2.40 -3.96
N LEU A 93 26.29 1.84 -5.17
CA LEU A 93 25.02 1.71 -5.87
C LEU A 93 24.06 0.78 -5.12
N TYR A 94 24.56 -0.33 -4.57
CA TYR A 94 23.75 -1.28 -3.82
C TYR A 94 23.20 -0.66 -2.52
N TRP A 95 24.06 -0.09 -1.69
CA TRP A 95 23.63 0.52 -0.43
C TRP A 95 22.85 1.81 -0.63
N GLY A 96 23.26 2.64 -1.59
CA GLY A 96 22.52 3.84 -1.99
C GLY A 96 21.11 3.50 -2.50
N GLY A 97 20.98 2.43 -3.29
CA GLY A 97 19.69 1.92 -3.75
C GLY A 97 18.80 1.45 -2.58
N TRP A 98 19.35 0.75 -1.59
CA TRP A 98 18.61 0.36 -0.39
C TRP A 98 18.11 1.55 0.41
N ILE A 99 18.97 2.54 0.64
CA ILE A 99 18.59 3.77 1.35
C ILE A 99 17.47 4.49 0.59
N ALA A 100 17.60 4.61 -0.73
CA ALA A 100 16.58 5.24 -1.57
C ALA A 100 15.24 4.48 -1.54
N LEU A 101 15.27 3.13 -1.57
CA LEU A 101 14.08 2.29 -1.48
C LEU A 101 13.38 2.43 -0.12
N LEU A 102 14.14 2.35 0.98
CA LEU A 102 13.61 2.53 2.33
C LEU A 102 13.00 3.92 2.50
N PHE A 103 13.71 4.96 2.07
CA PHE A 103 13.21 6.34 2.11
C PHE A 103 11.93 6.51 1.28
N SER A 104 11.87 5.90 0.09
CA SER A 104 10.68 5.93 -0.77
C SER A 104 9.49 5.21 -0.14
N LEU A 105 9.71 4.07 0.54
CA LEU A 105 8.67 3.37 1.30
C LEU A 105 8.17 4.22 2.47
N THR A 106 9.06 4.86 3.21
CA THR A 106 8.71 5.75 4.31
C THR A 106 7.88 6.92 3.81
N LEU A 107 8.30 7.59 2.72
CA LEU A 107 7.51 8.65 2.10
C LEU A 107 6.14 8.15 1.65
N LEU A 108 6.06 6.98 1.02
CA LEU A 108 4.80 6.39 0.59
C LEU A 108 3.86 6.16 1.79
N ALA A 109 4.37 5.65 2.91
CA ALA A 109 3.60 5.46 4.13
C ALA A 109 3.13 6.79 4.76
N PHE A 110 3.97 7.83 4.77
CA PHE A 110 3.58 9.17 5.23
C PHE A 110 2.45 9.75 4.38
N TYR A 111 2.56 9.63 3.06
CA TYR A 111 1.51 10.07 2.15
C TYR A 111 0.19 9.32 2.38
N ASP A 112 0.25 8.03 2.70
CA ASP A 112 -0.94 7.22 3.01
C ASP A 112 -1.62 7.70 4.32
N MET A 113 -0.82 8.02 5.34
CA MET A 113 -1.33 8.59 6.59
C MET A 113 -2.01 9.96 6.41
N GLU A 114 -1.47 10.84 5.57
CA GLU A 114 -2.09 12.15 5.30
C GLU A 114 -3.49 12.02 4.70
N GLU A 115 -3.67 11.12 3.73
CA GLU A 115 -4.97 10.89 3.09
C GLU A 115 -5.98 10.27 4.05
N THR A 116 -5.49 9.45 4.99
CA THR A 116 -6.33 8.90 6.06
C THR A 116 -6.85 10.02 6.96
N LYS A 117 -6.00 11.01 7.30
CA LYS A 117 -6.42 12.18 8.08
C LYS A 117 -7.48 13.00 7.35
N GLU A 118 -7.25 13.32 6.08
CA GLU A 118 -8.22 14.08 5.26
C GLU A 118 -9.58 13.39 5.24
N TYR A 119 -9.61 12.07 4.99
CA TYR A 119 -10.83 11.27 4.99
C TYR A 119 -11.59 11.33 6.33
N PHE A 120 -10.90 11.24 7.46
CA PHE A 120 -11.53 11.36 8.78
C PHE A 120 -12.08 12.76 9.05
N THR A 121 -11.39 13.82 8.64
CA THR A 121 -11.91 15.20 8.76
C THR A 121 -13.14 15.42 7.89
N ASP A 122 -13.16 14.90 6.67
CA ASP A 122 -14.32 15.03 5.77
C ASP A 122 -15.52 14.21 6.25
N GLN A 123 -15.29 12.99 6.71
CA GLN A 123 -16.34 12.17 7.34
C GLN A 123 -16.92 12.84 8.58
N ARG A 124 -16.07 13.44 9.42
CA ARG A 124 -16.51 14.17 10.62
C ARG A 124 -17.36 15.40 10.27
N LYS A 125 -16.98 16.14 9.21
CA LYS A 125 -17.78 17.26 8.69
C LYS A 125 -19.13 16.80 8.13
N LYS A 126 -19.14 15.67 7.42
CA LYS A 126 -20.38 15.07 6.88
C LYS A 126 -21.33 14.63 7.99
N MET A 127 -20.83 13.93 9.01
CA MET A 127 -21.63 13.55 10.17
C MET A 127 -22.20 14.76 10.91
N LEU A 128 -21.39 15.80 11.12
CA LEU A 128 -21.85 17.04 11.75
C LEU A 128 -22.91 17.76 10.90
N SER A 129 -22.74 17.78 9.58
CA SER A 129 -23.72 18.31 8.62
C SER A 129 -25.04 17.56 8.71
N ASP A 130 -25.02 16.23 8.68
CA ASP A 130 -26.22 15.39 8.73
C ASP A 130 -26.97 15.55 10.07
N LEU A 131 -26.24 15.63 11.19
CA LEU A 131 -26.79 15.93 12.51
C LEU A 131 -27.46 17.32 12.58
N VAL A 132 -26.86 18.34 11.95
CA VAL A 132 -27.44 19.69 11.89
C VAL A 132 -28.68 19.70 10.99
N SER A 133 -28.67 18.98 9.87
CA SER A 133 -29.86 18.90 9.01
C SER A 133 -31.02 18.19 9.69
N ASP A 134 -30.76 17.11 10.44
CA ASP A 134 -31.78 16.36 11.20
C ASP A 134 -32.35 17.19 12.37
N LEU A 135 -31.52 18.05 13.00
CA LEU A 135 -32.02 19.01 13.99
C LEU A 135 -32.84 20.15 13.35
N SER A 136 -32.51 20.58 12.14
CA SER A 136 -33.26 21.65 11.46
C SER A 136 -34.61 21.18 10.90
N SER A 137 -34.71 19.90 10.51
CA SER A 137 -35.93 19.29 9.98
C SER A 137 -36.91 18.84 11.06
N SER A 138 -36.47 18.80 12.33
CA SER A 138 -37.28 18.45 13.49
C SER A 138 -37.91 19.67 14.21
N HIS A 139 -37.85 20.86 13.62
CA HIS A 139 -38.68 21.99 14.04
C HIS A 139 -39.95 22.03 13.17
N PRO A 140 -41.10 21.51 13.64
CA PRO A 140 -42.35 21.72 12.92
C PRO A 140 -42.69 23.21 13.04
N GLU A 141 -42.91 23.86 11.90
CA GLU A 141 -43.71 25.09 11.85
C GLU A 141 -45.11 24.77 12.34
N ASP A 142 -45.30 24.82 13.66
CA ASP A 142 -46.59 25.05 14.28
C ASP A 142 -46.90 26.54 14.11
N SER A 143 -47.41 26.90 12.92
CA SER A 143 -48.05 28.19 12.71
C SER A 143 -49.43 28.00 12.07
N GLY A 144 -50.37 27.66 12.94
CA GLY A 144 -51.68 28.30 13.03
C GLY A 144 -52.54 28.35 11.76
N LYS A 145 -53.36 27.31 11.56
CA LYS A 145 -54.70 27.46 10.96
C LYS A 145 -55.74 26.70 11.78
N GLU A 146 -55.91 27.12 13.02
CA GLU A 146 -57.19 26.96 13.73
C GLU A 146 -58.18 28.02 13.22
N GLY A 147 -59.46 27.63 13.14
CA GLY A 147 -60.57 28.57 13.24
C GLY A 147 -61.15 29.13 11.94
N LYS A 148 -61.90 28.30 11.20
CA LYS A 148 -63.11 28.81 10.54
C LYS A 148 -64.31 28.02 11.03
N GLU A 149 -64.86 28.54 12.13
CA GLU A 149 -66.13 28.18 12.72
C GLU A 149 -67.26 28.15 11.69
N ARG A 150 -68.12 27.14 11.89
CA ARG A 150 -69.52 27.18 11.48
C ARG A 150 -70.22 28.33 12.21
N ALA A 151 -70.94 29.17 11.47
CA ALA A 151 -72.17 29.81 11.95
C ALA A 151 -73.11 30.04 10.75
N SER A 152 -74.33 29.53 10.87
CA SER A 152 -75.46 29.63 9.93
C SER A 152 -75.97 31.09 9.75
N PRO A 153 -76.85 31.36 8.78
CA PRO A 153 -78.28 31.00 8.85
C PRO A 153 -78.73 30.03 7.75
#